data_AF-A0A3B1BHP1-F1
#
_entry.id   AF-A0A3B1BHP1-F1
#
_cell.length_a   1.000
_cell.length_b   1.000
_cell.length_c   1.000
_cell.angle_alpha   90.00
_cell.angle_beta   90.00
_cell.angle_gamma   90.00
#
_symmetry.space_group_name_H-M   'P 1'
#
loop_
_entity.id
_entity.type
_entity.pdbx_description
1 polymer ?
#
loop_
_entity_poly.entity_id
_entity_poly.type
_entity_poly.pdbx_seq_one_letter_code
_entity_poly.pdbx_strand_id
1 'polypeptide(L)'
;MTTIASIIKEYEEDYIQEYNSLILPSHYKALYAMKTCRSSHSPKMLMKCESKECSNRVLVPHSCGHRHCPHCQNHETTLWIDKQLQKQVPSDYFMITFTLPAQFRAVAWFNQRTLYSALFNSAWNTIKSFSLNDKKLGGTPGAITVLHTNSRELNFHPNSKKTLLILRWVFRVNSDYGKQTEVKPRKKMVCSCCGAFMEIIKTRIMPYELIPEGIP
;
A
#
# COMPACT_ATOMS: atom_id res chain seq x y z
N MET A 1 10.83 18.76 0.94
CA MET A 1 10.41 17.44 0.41
C MET A 1 8.95 17.55 0.00
N THR A 2 8.65 17.42 -1.29
CA THR A 2 7.29 17.52 -1.81
C THR A 2 6.47 16.31 -1.40
N THR A 3 5.18 16.48 -1.10
CA THR A 3 4.26 15.40 -0.72
C THR A 3 3.17 15.23 -1.77
N ILE A 4 2.56 14.05 -1.85
CA ILE A 4 1.35 13.85 -2.69
C ILE A 4 0.24 14.82 -2.26
N ALA A 5 0.10 15.09 -0.95
CA ALA A 5 -0.90 16.03 -0.44
C ALA A 5 -0.62 17.50 -0.82
N SER A 6 0.63 17.90 -1.08
CA SER A 6 0.95 19.24 -1.60
C SER A 6 0.74 19.32 -3.10
N ILE A 7 1.17 18.31 -3.87
CA ILE A 7 0.93 18.25 -5.33
C ILE A 7 -0.57 18.32 -5.65
N ILE A 8 -1.41 17.59 -4.91
CA ILE A 8 -2.87 17.66 -5.11
C ILE A 8 -3.41 19.06 -4.75
N LYS A 9 -2.89 19.74 -3.72
CA LYS A 9 -3.33 21.12 -3.41
C LYS A 9 -2.94 22.15 -4.47
N GLU A 10 -1.87 21.86 -5.22
CA GLU A 10 -1.24 22.79 -6.16
C GLU A 10 -1.78 22.61 -7.59
N TYR A 11 -2.13 21.36 -7.99
CA TYR A 11 -2.50 21.01 -9.37
C TYR A 11 -3.85 20.27 -9.52
N GLU A 12 -4.67 20.10 -8.46
CA GLU A 12 -5.97 19.40 -8.60
C GLU A 12 -6.97 20.15 -9.47
N GLU A 13 -6.96 21.48 -9.46
CA GLU A 13 -7.89 22.29 -10.27
C GLU A 13 -7.55 22.19 -11.77
N ASP A 14 -6.28 22.40 -12.13
CA ASP A 14 -5.76 22.18 -13.50
C ASP A 14 -6.02 20.74 -13.98
N TYR A 15 -5.70 19.74 -13.15
CA TYR A 15 -5.91 18.33 -13.48
C TYR A 15 -7.40 18.01 -13.71
N ILE A 16 -8.30 18.56 -12.89
CA ILE A 16 -9.75 18.39 -13.08
C ILE A 16 -10.21 19.10 -14.35
N GLN A 17 -9.72 20.30 -14.65
CA GLN A 17 -10.08 21.03 -15.86
C GLN A 17 -9.61 20.33 -17.14
N GLU A 18 -8.37 19.84 -17.19
CA GLU A 18 -7.80 19.17 -18.37
C GLU A 18 -8.40 17.77 -18.58
N TYR A 19 -8.60 16.99 -17.51
CA TYR A 19 -8.98 15.57 -17.60
C TYR A 19 -10.44 15.27 -17.24
N ASN A 20 -11.31 16.27 -17.02
CA ASN A 20 -12.69 16.13 -16.50
C ASN A 20 -13.46 14.91 -17.04
N SER A 21 -13.48 14.75 -18.37
CA SER A 21 -14.20 13.67 -19.09
C SER A 21 -13.67 12.25 -18.84
N LEU A 22 -12.50 12.12 -18.23
CA LEU A 22 -11.81 10.85 -17.94
C LEU A 22 -11.70 10.56 -16.42
N ILE A 23 -12.05 11.50 -15.55
CA ILE A 23 -11.91 11.35 -14.09
C ILE A 23 -13.11 10.61 -13.51
N LEU A 24 -12.88 9.39 -13.01
CA LEU A 24 -13.92 8.58 -12.36
C LEU A 24 -14.28 9.12 -10.97
N PRO A 25 -15.50 8.90 -10.45
CA PRO A 25 -15.89 9.25 -9.07
C PRO A 25 -15.00 8.65 -7.98
N SER A 26 -14.26 7.58 -8.28
CA SER A 26 -13.24 6.98 -7.41
C SER A 26 -11.94 7.80 -7.36
N HIS A 27 -11.60 8.53 -8.42
CA HIS A 27 -10.41 9.38 -8.50
C HIS A 27 -10.61 10.65 -7.66
N TYR A 28 -11.74 11.35 -7.81
CA TYR A 28 -12.11 12.48 -6.95
C TYR A 28 -12.07 12.11 -5.45
N LYS A 29 -12.63 10.95 -5.08
CA LYS A 29 -12.57 10.42 -3.70
C LYS A 29 -11.14 10.12 -3.23
N ALA A 30 -10.28 9.63 -4.13
CA ALA A 30 -8.88 9.37 -3.84
C ALA A 30 -8.07 10.67 -3.63
N LEU A 31 -8.25 11.66 -4.51
CA LEU A 31 -7.60 12.96 -4.45
C LEU A 31 -7.98 13.68 -3.15
N TYR A 32 -9.28 13.84 -2.87
CA TYR A 32 -9.77 14.46 -1.64
C TYR A 32 -9.23 13.77 -0.37
N ALA A 33 -9.26 12.43 -0.32
CA ALA A 33 -8.77 11.68 0.83
C ALA A 33 -7.26 11.87 1.03
N MET A 34 -6.47 11.95 -0.04
CA MET A 34 -5.03 12.19 0.03
C MET A 34 -4.70 13.66 0.37
N LYS A 35 -5.42 14.64 -0.21
CA LYS A 35 -5.32 16.08 0.06
C LYS A 35 -5.56 16.43 1.52
N THR A 36 -6.56 15.79 2.14
CA THR A 36 -7.00 16.07 3.51
C THR A 36 -6.33 15.20 4.59
N CYS A 37 -5.67 14.10 4.22
CA CYS A 37 -5.03 13.15 5.14
C CYS A 37 -4.09 13.83 6.14
N ARG A 38 -4.29 13.60 7.45
CA ARG A 38 -3.50 14.17 8.56
C ARG A 38 -3.41 15.71 8.56
N SER A 39 -4.36 16.41 7.94
CA SER A 39 -4.41 17.88 7.90
C SER A 39 -5.42 18.46 8.91
N SER A 40 -5.49 19.80 9.00
CA SER A 40 -6.54 20.54 9.72
C SER A 40 -7.97 20.10 9.34
N HIS A 41 -8.18 19.72 8.07
CA HIS A 41 -9.46 19.25 7.52
C HIS A 41 -9.77 17.77 7.82
N SER A 42 -8.82 17.02 8.38
CA SER A 42 -9.13 15.67 8.84
C SER A 42 -9.83 15.70 10.22
N PRO A 43 -10.68 14.70 10.52
CA PRO A 43 -11.12 14.47 11.89
C PRO A 43 -9.90 14.27 12.80
N LYS A 44 -10.02 14.58 14.09
CA LYS A 44 -8.91 14.53 15.05
C LYS A 44 -9.21 13.56 16.20
N MET A 45 -8.18 13.15 16.91
CA MET A 45 -8.29 12.46 18.18
C MET A 45 -7.66 13.31 19.27
N LEU A 46 -8.41 13.52 20.35
CA LEU A 46 -7.90 14.16 21.55
C LEU A 46 -7.12 13.12 22.34
N MET A 47 -5.85 13.42 22.60
CA MET A 47 -4.98 12.65 23.46
C MET A 47 -4.61 13.44 24.71
N LYS A 48 -4.33 12.74 25.80
CA LYS A 48 -3.85 13.28 27.08
C LYS A 48 -2.62 12.49 27.52
N CYS A 49 -1.67 13.10 28.22
CA CYS A 49 -0.58 12.35 28.85
C CYS A 49 -1.10 11.39 29.94
N GLU A 50 -0.50 10.20 30.02
CA GLU A 50 -0.74 9.19 31.07
C GLU A 50 -0.12 9.60 32.43
N SER A 51 0.87 10.51 32.44
CA SER A 51 1.49 10.99 33.69
C SER A 51 0.57 11.94 34.46
N LYS A 52 0.40 11.68 35.77
CA LYS A 52 -0.41 12.51 36.69
C LYS A 52 0.13 13.94 36.84
N GLU A 53 1.43 14.12 36.68
CA GLU A 53 2.12 15.42 36.77
C GLU A 53 2.05 16.22 35.46
N CYS A 54 1.51 15.65 34.38
CA CYS A 54 1.48 16.27 33.07
C CYS A 54 0.05 16.44 32.53
N SER A 55 -0.51 17.64 32.66
CA SER A 55 -1.84 17.99 32.12
C SER A 55 -1.89 18.16 30.60
N ASN A 56 -0.81 17.85 29.86
CA ASN A 56 -0.71 18.08 28.42
C ASN A 56 -1.78 17.30 27.63
N ARG A 57 -2.37 17.97 26.63
CA ARG A 57 -3.37 17.43 25.70
C ARG A 57 -3.04 17.84 24.27
N VAL A 58 -3.21 16.93 23.32
CA VAL A 58 -2.90 17.15 21.90
C VAL A 58 -4.04 16.65 21.02
N LEU A 59 -4.41 17.43 20.01
CA LEU A 59 -5.33 17.02 18.95
C LEU A 59 -4.53 16.46 17.76
N VAL A 60 -4.46 15.14 17.64
CA VAL A 60 -3.74 14.45 16.56
C VAL A 60 -4.67 14.25 15.35
N PRO A 61 -4.28 14.65 14.13
CA PRO A 61 -5.13 14.53 12.94
C PRO A 61 -5.16 13.09 12.38
N HIS A 62 -6.34 12.60 11.98
CA HIS A 62 -6.52 11.22 11.53
C HIS A 62 -5.89 10.94 10.16
N SER A 63 -5.48 9.68 9.98
CA SER A 63 -5.07 9.14 8.68
C SER A 63 -6.31 8.81 7.85
N CYS A 64 -6.35 9.17 6.56
CA CYS A 64 -7.54 8.98 5.72
C CYS A 64 -7.91 7.50 5.42
N GLY A 65 -7.01 6.55 5.72
CA GLY A 65 -7.19 5.12 5.46
C GLY A 65 -7.19 4.70 3.97
N HIS A 66 -7.21 5.64 3.03
CA HIS A 66 -7.36 5.34 1.60
C HIS A 66 -6.20 4.47 1.07
N ARG A 67 -6.55 3.46 0.25
CA ARG A 67 -5.62 2.42 -0.24
C ARG A 67 -4.46 2.95 -1.09
N HIS A 68 -4.58 4.15 -1.64
CA HIS A 68 -3.55 4.80 -2.46
C HIS A 68 -2.78 5.89 -1.71
N CYS A 69 -3.15 6.20 -0.45
CA CYS A 69 -2.49 7.27 0.31
C CYS A 69 -1.16 6.78 0.92
N PRO A 70 0.01 7.33 0.53
CA PRO A 70 1.31 6.85 1.01
C PRO A 70 1.48 7.02 2.52
N HIS A 71 0.96 8.10 3.11
CA HIS A 71 0.97 8.32 4.57
C HIS A 71 0.17 7.26 5.36
N CYS A 72 -0.79 6.60 4.72
CA CYS A 72 -1.61 5.56 5.35
C CYS A 72 -1.02 4.16 5.14
N GLN A 73 -0.61 3.84 3.90
CA GLN A 73 -0.20 2.49 3.54
C GLN A 73 1.14 2.06 4.13
N ASN A 74 2.03 2.99 4.49
CA ASN A 74 3.39 2.68 4.94
C ASN A 74 3.48 1.55 5.99
N HIS A 75 2.63 1.56 7.02
CA HIS A 75 2.64 0.53 8.06
C HIS A 75 2.17 -0.84 7.56
N GLU A 76 1.10 -0.89 6.76
CA GLU A 76 0.61 -2.14 6.16
C GLU A 76 1.61 -2.68 5.13
N THR A 77 2.31 -1.80 4.41
CA THR A 77 3.45 -2.14 3.54
C THR A 77 4.61 -2.72 4.35
N THR A 78 5.00 -2.14 5.48
CA THR A 78 6.03 -2.73 6.37
C THR A 78 5.60 -4.10 6.88
N LEU A 79 4.37 -4.25 7.37
CA LEU A 79 3.85 -5.55 7.83
C LEU A 79 3.80 -6.59 6.70
N TRP A 80 3.55 -6.18 5.47
CA TRP A 80 3.61 -7.05 4.30
C TRP A 80 5.06 -7.42 3.93
N ILE A 81 6.02 -6.50 4.04
CA ILE A 81 7.45 -6.77 3.82
C ILE A 81 7.96 -7.77 4.87
N ASP A 82 7.74 -7.51 6.16
CA ASP A 82 8.13 -8.41 7.27
C ASP A 82 7.62 -9.85 7.02
N LYS A 83 6.33 -9.98 6.65
CA LYS A 83 5.68 -11.27 6.31
C LYS A 83 6.16 -11.94 5.02
N GLN A 84 6.95 -11.24 4.20
CA GLN A 84 7.59 -11.80 3.01
C GLN A 84 9.06 -12.16 3.28
N LEU A 85 9.77 -11.35 4.08
CA LEU A 85 11.11 -11.69 4.59
C LEU A 85 11.07 -12.98 5.42
N GLN A 86 10.06 -13.15 6.27
CA GLN A 86 9.81 -14.37 7.06
C GLN A 86 9.49 -15.63 6.23
N LYS A 87 9.35 -15.51 4.90
CA LYS A 87 9.16 -16.64 3.97
C LYS A 87 10.39 -16.91 3.10
N GLN A 88 11.51 -16.23 3.36
CA GLN A 88 12.75 -16.49 2.64
C GLN A 88 13.28 -17.87 3.03
N VAL A 89 13.58 -18.66 2.00
CA VAL A 89 14.40 -19.87 2.09
C VAL A 89 15.87 -19.51 1.85
N PRO A 90 16.84 -20.27 2.42
CA PRO A 90 18.27 -20.06 2.18
C PRO A 90 18.66 -20.56 0.78
N SER A 91 18.46 -19.72 -0.23
CA SER A 91 18.83 -19.98 -1.63
C SER A 91 19.18 -18.68 -2.35
N ASP A 92 19.72 -18.78 -3.57
CA ASP A 92 19.83 -17.64 -4.48
C ASP A 92 18.45 -17.12 -4.92
N TYR A 93 18.38 -15.83 -5.27
CA TYR A 93 17.15 -15.14 -5.70
C TYR A 93 17.35 -14.37 -7.01
N PHE A 94 16.52 -14.64 -8.02
CA PHE A 94 16.65 -14.07 -9.36
C PHE A 94 15.44 -13.20 -9.79
N MET A 95 15.69 -11.92 -10.11
CA MET A 95 14.67 -10.99 -10.62
C MET A 95 14.43 -11.15 -12.13
N ILE A 96 13.81 -12.27 -12.53
CA ILE A 96 13.25 -12.41 -13.88
C ILE A 96 12.05 -11.45 -14.02
N THR A 97 12.02 -10.66 -15.10
CA THR A 97 10.95 -9.73 -15.48
C THR A 97 10.33 -10.17 -16.81
N PHE A 98 9.00 -10.26 -16.87
CA PHE A 98 8.28 -10.51 -18.13
C PHE A 98 7.57 -9.23 -18.57
N THR A 99 7.89 -8.76 -19.78
CA THR A 99 7.36 -7.50 -20.35
C THR A 99 6.35 -7.82 -21.44
N LEU A 100 5.17 -7.20 -21.39
CA LEU A 100 4.20 -7.34 -22.49
C LEU A 100 4.67 -6.55 -23.73
N PRO A 101 4.71 -7.16 -24.93
CA PRO A 101 5.04 -6.44 -26.17
C PRO A 101 4.11 -5.25 -26.41
N ALA A 102 4.63 -4.20 -27.04
CA ALA A 102 3.92 -2.92 -27.19
C ALA A 102 2.57 -3.04 -27.90
N GLN A 103 2.50 -3.94 -28.89
CA GLN A 103 1.32 -4.27 -29.69
C GLN A 103 0.12 -4.70 -28.84
N PHE A 104 0.36 -5.40 -27.72
CA PHE A 104 -0.70 -5.89 -26.84
C PHE A 104 -1.14 -4.87 -25.78
N ARG A 105 -0.53 -3.68 -25.68
CA ARG A 105 -0.89 -2.69 -24.64
C ARG A 105 -2.33 -2.21 -24.76
N ALA A 106 -2.83 -1.94 -25.97
CA ALA A 106 -4.23 -1.58 -26.18
C ALA A 106 -5.17 -2.71 -25.73
N VAL A 107 -4.87 -3.96 -26.12
CA VAL A 107 -5.62 -5.16 -25.69
C VAL A 107 -5.61 -5.29 -24.16
N ALA A 108 -4.45 -5.07 -23.52
CA ALA A 108 -4.29 -5.11 -22.08
C ALA A 108 -5.13 -4.04 -21.36
N TRP A 109 -5.21 -2.83 -21.91
CA TRP A 109 -5.97 -1.72 -21.33
C TRP A 109 -7.46 -2.05 -21.20
N PHE A 110 -8.05 -2.64 -22.24
CA PHE A 110 -9.46 -3.03 -22.26
C PHE A 110 -9.75 -4.39 -21.62
N ASN A 111 -8.78 -5.33 -21.60
CA ASN A 111 -8.98 -6.72 -21.16
C ASN A 111 -8.16 -7.09 -19.91
N GLN A 112 -7.88 -6.12 -19.03
CA GLN A 112 -6.94 -6.21 -17.91
C GLN A 112 -7.01 -7.53 -17.13
N ARG A 113 -8.19 -7.93 -16.66
CA ARG A 113 -8.38 -9.17 -15.88
C ARG A 113 -7.88 -10.41 -16.64
N THR A 114 -8.30 -10.55 -17.89
CA THR A 114 -7.98 -11.71 -18.73
C THR A 114 -6.51 -11.70 -19.12
N LEU A 115 -6.00 -10.57 -19.63
CA LEU A 115 -4.64 -10.52 -20.15
C LEU A 115 -3.57 -10.55 -19.04
N TYR A 116 -3.80 -9.93 -17.88
CA TYR A 116 -2.86 -10.06 -16.76
C TYR A 116 -2.84 -11.47 -16.19
N SER A 117 -3.99 -12.15 -16.12
CA SER A 117 -4.05 -13.56 -15.72
C SER A 117 -3.30 -14.46 -16.71
N ALA A 118 -3.46 -14.22 -18.02
CA ALA A 118 -2.71 -14.92 -19.07
C ALA A 118 -1.21 -14.64 -18.98
N LEU A 119 -0.79 -13.38 -18.81
CA LEU A 119 0.61 -12.98 -18.66
C LEU A 119 1.27 -13.66 -17.45
N PHE A 120 0.57 -13.71 -16.31
CA PHE A 120 1.05 -14.40 -15.11
C PHE A 120 1.15 -15.92 -15.31
N ASN A 121 0.15 -16.55 -15.93
CA ASN A 121 0.16 -17.99 -16.20
C ASN A 121 1.29 -18.37 -17.15
N SER A 122 1.49 -17.61 -18.24
CA SER A 122 2.59 -17.81 -19.18
C SER A 122 3.95 -17.65 -18.51
N ALA A 123 4.16 -16.56 -17.76
CA ALA A 123 5.41 -16.32 -17.02
C ALA A 123 5.75 -17.44 -16.02
N TRP A 124 4.74 -17.94 -15.30
CA TRP A 124 4.92 -19.08 -14.39
C TRP A 124 5.21 -20.38 -15.14
N ASN A 125 4.49 -20.67 -16.22
CA ASN A 125 4.71 -21.88 -17.02
C ASN A 125 6.11 -21.89 -17.67
N THR A 126 6.62 -20.73 -18.12
CA THR A 126 8.01 -20.60 -18.59
C THR A 126 9.03 -20.91 -17.49
N ILE A 127 8.89 -20.30 -16.30
CA ILE A 127 9.79 -20.58 -15.16
C ILE A 127 9.73 -22.06 -14.77
N LYS A 128 8.53 -22.62 -14.58
CA LYS A 128 8.32 -24.01 -14.18
C LYS A 128 8.91 -24.99 -15.20
N SER A 129 8.68 -24.75 -16.49
CA SER A 129 9.26 -25.58 -17.56
C SER A 129 10.79 -25.51 -17.57
N PHE A 130 11.36 -24.31 -17.42
CA PHE A 130 12.82 -24.16 -17.38
C PHE A 130 13.46 -24.89 -16.19
N SER A 131 12.96 -24.69 -14.97
CA SER A 131 13.52 -25.31 -13.76
C SER A 131 13.34 -26.83 -13.67
N LEU A 132 12.36 -27.40 -14.38
CA LEU A 132 12.16 -28.86 -14.46
C LEU A 132 12.98 -29.53 -15.56
N ASN A 133 13.35 -28.80 -16.62
CA ASN A 133 14.12 -29.33 -17.75
C ASN A 133 15.62 -29.03 -17.67
N ASP A 134 16.05 -28.03 -16.89
CA ASP A 134 17.46 -27.72 -16.71
C ASP A 134 18.17 -28.73 -15.79
N LYS A 135 19.31 -29.25 -16.27
CA LYS A 135 20.09 -30.31 -15.63
C LYS A 135 20.85 -29.85 -14.37
N LYS A 136 20.91 -28.56 -14.06
CA LYS A 136 21.60 -28.00 -12.89
C LYS A 136 20.64 -27.46 -11.83
N LEU A 137 19.49 -26.91 -12.23
CA LEU A 137 18.48 -26.38 -11.31
C LEU A 137 17.67 -27.48 -10.62
N GLY A 138 17.32 -28.56 -11.33
CA GLY A 138 16.86 -29.84 -10.76
C GLY A 138 15.87 -29.77 -9.59
N GLY A 139 14.74 -29.06 -9.72
CA GLY A 139 13.80 -28.96 -8.60
C GLY A 139 12.46 -28.28 -8.89
N THR A 140 11.62 -28.18 -7.86
CA THR A 140 10.38 -27.37 -7.90
C THR A 140 10.74 -25.91 -7.61
N PRO A 141 10.57 -24.98 -8.57
CA PRO A 141 10.95 -23.59 -8.35
C PRO A 141 10.00 -22.88 -7.39
N GLY A 142 10.57 -22.11 -6.46
CA GLY A 142 9.86 -21.04 -5.77
C GLY A 142 9.74 -19.80 -6.68
N ALA A 143 8.51 -19.43 -7.04
CA ALA A 143 8.23 -18.12 -7.62
C ALA A 143 6.90 -17.57 -7.09
N ILE A 144 6.65 -16.33 -7.46
CA ILE A 144 6.09 -15.26 -6.63
C ILE A 144 5.71 -14.21 -7.71
N THR A 145 4.48 -13.63 -7.68
CA THR A 145 3.78 -12.98 -8.84
C THR A 145 3.15 -11.54 -8.63
N VAL A 146 3.89 -10.42 -8.81
CA VAL A 146 3.45 -8.98 -8.71
C VAL A 146 3.36 -8.31 -10.10
N LEU A 147 2.51 -7.29 -10.27
CA LEU A 147 2.37 -6.50 -11.51
C LEU A 147 2.88 -5.05 -11.33
N HIS A 148 3.56 -4.49 -12.33
CA HIS A 148 3.66 -3.05 -12.54
C HIS A 148 2.91 -2.70 -13.83
N THR A 149 1.92 -1.81 -13.78
CA THR A 149 1.10 -1.42 -14.94
C THR A 149 1.68 -0.23 -15.73
N ASN A 150 2.76 0.37 -15.26
CA ASN A 150 3.27 1.66 -15.74
C ASN A 150 4.80 1.61 -15.83
N SER A 151 5.35 2.40 -16.74
CA SER A 151 6.79 2.63 -16.89
C SER A 151 7.31 3.66 -15.88
N ARG A 152 8.62 3.97 -15.93
CA ARG A 152 9.22 5.05 -15.13
C ARG A 152 8.67 6.44 -15.49
N GLU A 153 8.17 6.61 -16.71
CA GLU A 153 7.52 7.82 -17.24
C GLU A 153 6.00 7.83 -16.97
N LEU A 154 5.50 6.91 -16.13
CA LEU A 154 4.09 6.64 -15.88
C LEU A 154 3.28 6.14 -17.09
N ASN A 155 3.80 6.21 -18.31
CA ASN A 155 3.24 5.61 -19.54
C ASN A 155 2.80 4.14 -19.30
N PHE A 156 1.59 3.76 -19.76
CA PHE A 156 1.00 2.44 -19.52
C PHE A 156 1.86 1.32 -20.15
N HIS A 157 2.36 0.44 -19.29
CA HIS A 157 3.39 -0.56 -19.61
C HIS A 157 3.28 -1.75 -18.62
N PRO A 158 2.36 -2.70 -18.85
CA PRO A 158 2.21 -3.87 -17.99
C PRO A 158 3.42 -4.82 -18.08
N ASN A 159 4.11 -5.00 -16.95
CA ASN A 159 5.17 -5.99 -16.75
C ASN A 159 4.97 -6.77 -15.42
N SER A 160 5.46 -8.00 -15.39
CA SER A 160 5.31 -8.92 -14.25
C SER A 160 6.62 -9.12 -13.50
N LYS A 161 6.59 -8.80 -12.20
CA LYS A 161 7.59 -9.14 -11.17
C LYS A 161 6.90 -9.99 -10.08
N LYS A 162 7.21 -9.90 -8.76
CA LYS A 162 7.10 -11.10 -7.88
C LYS A 162 6.46 -11.00 -6.44
N THR A 163 5.19 -11.44 -6.18
CA THR A 163 4.52 -12.18 -4.98
C THR A 163 2.98 -12.46 -5.16
N LEU A 164 2.21 -13.56 -4.86
CA LEU A 164 2.27 -15.07 -4.64
C LEU A 164 0.81 -15.60 -4.28
N LEU A 165 0.27 -16.78 -4.73
CA LEU A 165 -0.87 -17.48 -4.04
C LEU A 165 -1.08 -19.05 -4.17
N ILE A 166 -0.74 -19.74 -5.27
CA ILE A 166 -1.30 -21.10 -5.59
C ILE A 166 -0.71 -22.31 -4.81
N LEU A 167 0.45 -22.18 -4.15
CA LEU A 167 1.18 -23.33 -3.55
C LEU A 167 0.40 -24.15 -2.51
N ARG A 168 -0.69 -23.62 -1.94
CA ARG A 168 -1.49 -24.25 -0.87
C ARG A 168 -2.29 -25.49 -1.31
N TRP A 169 -2.55 -25.69 -2.60
CA TRP A 169 -3.44 -26.77 -3.07
C TRP A 169 -2.70 -28.03 -3.57
N VAL A 170 -1.52 -27.85 -4.21
CA VAL A 170 -0.84 -28.93 -4.94
C VAL A 170 -0.03 -29.86 -4.03
N PHE A 171 0.68 -29.32 -3.03
CA PHE A 171 1.74 -30.06 -2.34
C PHE A 171 1.33 -30.72 -1.02
N ARG A 172 0.09 -30.52 -0.54
CA ARG A 172 -0.42 -31.02 0.77
C ARG A 172 0.56 -30.82 1.95
N VAL A 173 1.37 -29.76 1.92
CA VAL A 173 2.29 -29.45 3.01
C VAL A 173 1.46 -29.12 4.24
N ASN A 174 1.57 -29.93 5.29
CA ASN A 174 1.10 -29.58 6.63
C ASN A 174 2.01 -28.48 7.17
N SER A 175 1.78 -27.27 6.68
CA SER A 175 2.56 -26.09 7.00
C SER A 175 2.10 -25.58 8.36
N ASP A 176 2.85 -25.85 9.43
CA ASP A 176 2.74 -25.11 10.71
C ASP A 176 3.27 -23.66 10.61
N TYR A 177 3.12 -23.08 9.42
CA TYR A 177 3.30 -21.67 9.08
C TYR A 177 2.05 -20.88 9.55
N GLY A 178 1.46 -21.35 10.66
CA GLY A 178 0.30 -20.84 11.35
C GLY A 178 0.63 -20.24 12.72
N LYS A 179 1.90 -20.31 13.17
CA LYS A 179 2.41 -19.39 14.19
C LYS A 179 2.17 -17.96 13.71
N GLN A 180 1.19 -17.30 14.32
CA GLN A 180 0.86 -15.92 14.02
C GLN A 180 2.13 -15.10 14.25
N THR A 181 2.64 -14.49 13.18
CA THR A 181 3.74 -13.55 13.24
C THR A 181 3.30 -12.43 14.17
N GLU A 182 3.86 -12.35 15.39
CA GLU A 182 3.41 -11.37 16.39
C GLU A 182 3.34 -9.99 15.74
N VAL A 183 2.13 -9.43 15.70
CA VAL A 183 1.89 -8.17 15.03
C VAL A 183 2.48 -7.09 15.92
N LYS A 184 3.77 -6.78 15.70
CA LYS A 184 4.56 -5.81 16.47
C LYS A 184 3.67 -4.60 16.79
N PRO A 185 3.35 -4.37 18.09
CA PRO A 185 2.34 -3.39 18.44
C PRO A 185 2.76 -2.01 17.93
N ARG A 186 1.80 -1.25 17.39
CA ARG A 186 2.05 0.12 16.92
C ARG A 186 2.61 0.91 18.11
N LYS A 187 3.78 1.53 17.92
CA LYS A 187 4.43 2.35 18.96
C LYS A 187 3.41 3.35 19.52
N LYS A 188 3.19 3.35 20.85
CA LYS A 188 2.40 4.38 21.52
C LYS A 188 3.00 5.76 21.21
N MET A 189 2.16 6.78 21.10
CA MET A 189 2.63 8.16 21.07
C MET A 189 3.11 8.57 22.47
N VAL A 190 4.14 9.42 22.51
CA VAL A 190 4.75 9.93 23.74
C VAL A 190 4.51 11.43 23.87
N CYS A 191 4.46 11.91 25.10
CA CYS A 191 4.25 13.31 25.44
C CYS A 191 5.53 14.12 25.13
N SER A 192 5.39 15.20 24.36
CA SER A 192 6.49 16.13 24.06
C SER A 192 7.06 16.84 25.28
N CYS A 193 6.32 16.90 26.40
CA CYS A 193 6.75 17.59 27.62
C CYS A 193 7.55 16.71 28.59
N CYS A 194 7.31 15.39 28.61
CA CYS A 194 7.85 14.51 29.65
C CYS A 194 8.16 13.06 29.21
N GLY A 195 8.02 12.73 27.92
CA GLY A 195 8.33 11.40 27.38
C GLY A 195 7.35 10.27 27.75
N ALA A 196 6.53 10.44 28.81
CA ALA A 196 5.49 9.48 29.18
C ALA A 196 4.45 9.28 28.06
N PHE A 197 3.80 8.12 28.03
CA PHE A 197 2.85 7.78 26.98
C PHE A 197 1.61 8.68 26.95
N MET A 198 0.92 8.68 25.80
CA MET A 198 -0.31 9.43 25.55
C MET A 198 -1.51 8.47 25.39
N GLU A 199 -2.55 8.69 26.19
CA GLU A 199 -3.85 8.01 26.14
C GLU A 199 -4.77 8.68 25.10
N ILE A 200 -5.71 7.91 24.53
CA ILE A 200 -6.73 8.40 23.59
C ILE A 200 -8.03 8.66 24.36
N ILE A 201 -8.49 9.92 24.41
CA ILE A 201 -9.67 10.35 25.18
C ILE A 201 -10.94 10.43 24.33
N LYS A 202 -10.85 10.99 23.12
CA LYS A 202 -11.95 11.02 22.12
C LYS A 202 -11.36 10.87 20.73
N THR A 203 -12.07 10.18 19.82
CA THR A 203 -11.68 10.05 18.40
C THR A 203 -12.73 10.65 17.48
N ARG A 204 -12.38 10.82 16.20
CA ARG A 204 -13.26 11.34 15.14
C ARG A 204 -13.90 12.71 15.43
N ILE A 205 -13.23 13.57 16.21
CA ILE A 205 -13.63 14.96 16.43
C ILE A 205 -13.53 15.69 15.09
N MET A 206 -14.65 16.12 14.51
CA MET A 206 -14.66 16.77 13.21
C MET A 206 -14.01 18.16 13.28
N PRO A 207 -13.49 18.71 12.16
CA PRO A 207 -12.89 20.05 12.16
C PRO A 207 -13.83 21.15 12.66
N TYR A 208 -15.14 21.04 12.40
CA TYR A 208 -16.14 22.02 12.86
C TYR A 208 -16.45 21.94 14.36
N GLU A 209 -16.27 20.78 15.01
CA GLU A 209 -16.38 20.63 16.49
C GLU A 209 -15.25 21.36 17.25
N LEU A 210 -14.32 22.01 16.53
CA LEU A 210 -13.14 22.66 17.08
C LEU A 210 -13.10 24.16 16.76
N ILE A 211 -14.13 24.68 16.09
CA ILE A 211 -14.35 26.12 15.93
C ILE A 211 -15.02 26.60 17.22
N PRO A 212 -14.52 27.65 17.90
CA PRO A 212 -15.21 28.23 19.04
C PRO A 212 -16.61 28.73 18.64
N GLU A 213 -17.61 28.49 19.49
CA GLU A 213 -18.92 29.12 19.32
C GLU A 213 -18.77 30.65 19.40
N GLY A 214 -19.19 31.38 18.36
CA GLY A 214 -19.15 32.85 18.34
C GLY A 214 -18.03 33.52 17.55
N ILE A 215 -17.52 32.90 16.47
CA ILE A 215 -16.84 33.64 15.38
C ILE A 215 -17.79 33.63 14.16
N PRO A 216 -18.12 34.80 13.55
CA PRO A 216 -19.01 34.89 12.39
C PRO A 216 -18.36 34.44 11.08
#